data_AF-A0A2S5J0Q4-F1
#
_entry.id   AF-A0A2S5J0Q4-F1
#
_cell.length_a   1.000
_cell.length_b   1.000
_cell.length_c   1.000
_cell.angle_alpha   90.00
_cell.angle_beta   90.00
_cell.angle_gamma   90.00
#
_symmetry.space_group_name_H-M   'P 1'
#
loop_
_entity.id
_entity.type
_entity.pdbx_description
1 polymer ?
#
loop_
_entity_poly.entity_id
_entity_poly.type
_entity_poly.pdbx_seq_one_letter_code
_entity_poly.pdbx_strand_id
1 'polypeptide(L)'
;MSADPHSAAVSPRAWAEDALARERGRVQMFNATRPDGLDGWAIALEQYDLLVDVILTTIDAFAADDGTVALQVIVNEAQTRLGSHPAFPAGRLSNYVRYTKVDLEARGLVERIPRSSPQRVRRTPA
;
A
#
# COMPACT_ATOMS: atom_id res chain seq x y z
N MET A 1 11.26 8.93 17.13
CA MET A 1 10.99 7.91 16.09
C MET A 1 11.72 8.37 14.85
N SER A 2 12.80 7.68 14.44
CA SER A 2 13.53 8.05 13.22
C SER A 2 12.80 7.41 12.05
N ALA A 3 12.31 8.23 11.10
CA ALA A 3 11.80 7.71 9.84
C ALA A 3 12.88 6.83 9.17
N ASP A 4 12.46 5.74 8.53
CA ASP A 4 13.35 4.87 7.76
C ASP A 4 14.12 5.74 6.74
N PRO A 5 15.47 5.69 6.68
CA PRO A 5 16.25 6.43 5.69
C PRO A 5 15.90 6.06 4.23
N HIS A 6 15.16 4.97 4.00
CA HIS A 6 14.64 4.56 2.70
C HIS A 6 13.23 5.08 2.38
N SER A 7 12.66 5.94 3.23
CA SER A 7 11.39 6.64 3.00
C SER A 7 11.65 8.08 2.54
N ALA A 8 11.95 8.27 1.26
CA ALA A 8 11.97 9.62 0.70
C ALA A 8 10.55 10.21 0.76
N ALA A 9 10.43 11.48 1.17
CA ALA A 9 9.14 12.17 1.16
C ALA A 9 8.62 12.28 -0.28
N VAL A 10 7.34 11.99 -0.49
CA VAL A 10 6.67 12.16 -1.79
C VAL A 10 6.70 13.63 -2.17
N SER A 11 7.27 13.94 -3.33
CA SER A 11 7.44 15.33 -3.79
C SER A 11 6.10 16.02 -4.10
N PRO A 12 6.02 17.36 -4.04
CA PRO A 12 4.83 18.09 -4.47
C PRO A 12 4.43 17.80 -5.92
N ARG A 13 5.42 17.54 -6.80
CA ARG A 13 5.18 17.12 -8.17
C ARG A 13 4.46 15.78 -8.23
N ALA A 14 4.90 14.80 -7.44
CA ALA A 14 4.26 13.49 -7.40
C ALA A 14 2.80 13.57 -6.92
N TRP A 15 2.52 14.41 -5.93
CA TRP A 15 1.15 14.71 -5.50
C TRP A 15 0.30 15.37 -6.58
N ALA A 16 0.87 16.28 -7.38
CA ALA A 16 0.16 16.88 -8.51
C ALA A 16 -0.15 15.83 -9.60
N GLU A 17 0.77 14.90 -9.87
CA GLU A 17 0.53 13.79 -10.80
C GLU A 17 -0.58 12.85 -10.30
N ASP A 18 -0.64 12.57 -8.99
CA ASP A 18 -1.76 11.80 -8.39
C ASP A 18 -3.11 12.51 -8.52
N ALA A 19 -3.15 13.82 -8.27
CA ALA A 19 -4.37 14.61 -8.45
C ALA A 19 -4.90 14.52 -9.89
N LEU A 20 -4.03 14.69 -10.89
CA LEU A 20 -4.38 14.55 -12.31
C LEU A 20 -4.79 13.11 -12.68
N ALA A 21 -4.18 12.10 -12.05
CA ALA A 21 -4.57 10.70 -12.26
C ALA A 21 -5.99 10.43 -11.71
N ARG A 22 -6.34 11.01 -10.56
CA ARG A 22 -7.65 10.86 -9.90
C ARG A 22 -8.78 11.46 -10.70
N GLU A 23 -8.55 12.60 -11.36
CA GLU A 23 -9.50 13.17 -12.33
C GLU A 23 -9.84 12.19 -13.47
N ARG A 24 -8.96 11.23 -13.76
CA ARG A 24 -9.11 10.20 -14.79
C ARG A 24 -9.55 8.84 -14.23
N GLY A 25 -9.99 8.79 -12.98
CA GLY A 25 -10.40 7.55 -12.30
C GLY A 25 -9.24 6.59 -12.01
N ARG A 26 -8.03 7.13 -11.79
CA ARG A 26 -6.82 6.37 -11.47
C ARG A 26 -6.11 6.94 -10.25
N VAL A 27 -5.20 6.17 -9.68
CA VAL A 27 -4.31 6.62 -8.59
C VAL A 27 -2.88 6.45 -9.05
N GLN A 28 -2.08 7.52 -8.92
CA GLN A 28 -0.65 7.45 -9.22
C GLN A 28 0.03 6.68 -8.08
N MET A 29 0.72 5.61 -8.43
CA MET A 29 1.36 4.77 -7.42
C MET A 29 2.67 5.40 -6.98
N PHE A 30 2.80 5.59 -5.68
CA PHE A 30 4.03 6.08 -5.07
C PHE A 30 4.90 4.94 -4.57
N ASN A 31 6.19 5.24 -4.48
CA ASN A 31 7.17 4.32 -3.93
C ASN A 31 8.20 5.08 -3.11
N ALA A 32 8.17 4.83 -1.79
CA ALA A 32 9.00 5.52 -0.81
C ALA A 32 10.51 5.37 -1.08
N THR A 33 10.90 4.34 -1.84
CA THR A 33 12.31 4.06 -2.19
C THR A 33 12.78 4.76 -3.47
N ARG A 34 11.90 5.43 -4.21
CA ARG A 34 12.23 6.13 -5.46
C ARG A 34 12.57 7.60 -5.22
N PRO A 35 13.51 8.18 -5.98
CA PRO A 35 13.65 9.63 -6.05
C PRO A 35 12.30 10.27 -6.40
N ASP A 36 11.93 11.32 -5.67
CA ASP A 36 10.67 12.08 -5.81
C ASP A 36 9.37 11.34 -5.47
N GLY A 37 9.44 10.05 -5.15
CA GLY A 37 8.31 9.21 -4.71
C GLY A 37 7.47 8.60 -5.84
N LEU A 38 7.79 8.80 -7.12
CA LEU A 38 7.02 8.26 -8.26
C LEU A 38 7.46 6.84 -8.64
N ASP A 39 6.50 5.93 -8.80
CA ASP A 39 6.77 4.56 -9.29
C ASP A 39 6.61 4.42 -10.82
N GLY A 40 6.08 5.45 -11.49
CA GLY A 40 5.97 5.52 -12.96
C GLY A 40 4.74 4.86 -13.58
N TRP A 41 3.76 4.43 -12.77
CA TRP A 41 2.50 3.86 -13.24
C TRP A 41 1.33 4.22 -12.33
N ALA A 42 0.11 4.02 -12.84
CA ALA A 42 -1.12 4.29 -12.11
C ALA A 42 -2.04 3.07 -12.12
N ILE A 43 -2.83 2.90 -11.07
CA ILE A 43 -3.85 1.84 -10.93
C ILE A 43 -5.26 2.42 -11.12
N ALA A 44 -6.26 1.60 -11.46
CA ALA A 44 -7.65 2.06 -11.44
C ALA A 44 -8.10 2.42 -10.01
N LEU A 45 -8.90 3.48 -9.86
CA LEU A 45 -9.34 3.97 -8.55
C LEU A 45 -10.10 2.92 -7.75
N GLU A 46 -11.04 2.20 -8.39
CA GLU A 46 -11.79 1.12 -7.74
C GLU A 46 -10.86 0.03 -7.18
N GLN A 47 -9.87 -0.40 -7.97
CA GLN A 47 -8.90 -1.40 -7.52
C GLN A 47 -8.08 -0.88 -6.33
N TYR A 48 -7.68 0.39 -6.37
CA TYR A 48 -6.94 1.03 -5.29
C TYR A 48 -7.75 1.03 -3.99
N ASP A 49 -8.99 1.53 -4.04
CA ASP A 49 -9.84 1.66 -2.86
C ASP A 49 -10.13 0.30 -2.21
N LEU A 50 -10.40 -0.74 -3.03
CA LEU A 50 -10.57 -2.11 -2.54
C LEU A 50 -9.30 -2.65 -1.86
N LEU A 51 -8.13 -2.38 -2.42
CA LEU A 51 -6.87 -2.83 -1.85
C LEU A 51 -6.54 -2.07 -0.55
N VAL A 52 -6.78 -0.76 -0.50
CA VAL A 52 -6.57 0.05 0.71
C VAL A 52 -7.48 -0.43 1.84
N ASP A 53 -8.76 -0.65 1.56
CA ASP A 53 -9.71 -1.18 2.54
C ASP A 53 -9.23 -2.51 3.11
N VAL A 54 -8.89 -3.48 2.24
CA VAL A 54 -8.40 -4.78 2.71
C VAL A 54 -7.11 -4.63 3.51
N ILE A 55 -6.14 -3.84 3.04
CA ILE A 55 -4.85 -3.68 3.74
C ILE A 55 -5.08 -3.12 5.15
N LEU A 56 -5.82 -2.01 5.27
CA LEU A 56 -6.01 -1.33 6.55
C LEU A 56 -6.88 -2.15 7.50
N THR A 57 -7.97 -2.74 7.01
CA THR A 57 -8.84 -3.58 7.85
C THR A 57 -8.14 -4.87 8.30
N THR A 58 -7.26 -5.45 7.48
CA THR A 58 -6.44 -6.60 7.89
C THR A 58 -5.41 -6.21 8.95
N ILE A 59 -4.78 -5.03 8.85
CA ILE A 59 -3.88 -4.55 9.91
C ILE A 59 -4.66 -4.41 11.22
N ASP A 60 -5.82 -3.76 11.20
CA ASP A 60 -6.62 -3.52 12.40
C ASP A 60 -7.12 -4.84 13.03
N ALA A 61 -7.52 -5.82 12.22
CA ALA A 61 -8.11 -7.07 12.70
C ALA A 61 -7.09 -8.12 13.16
N PHE A 62 -5.87 -8.10 12.60
CA PHE A 62 -4.88 -9.18 12.79
C PHE A 62 -3.53 -8.69 13.32
N ALA A 63 -3.43 -7.44 13.76
CA ALA A 63 -2.24 -6.98 14.48
C ALA A 63 -2.00 -7.84 15.73
N ALA A 64 -0.74 -8.21 15.96
CA ALA A 64 -0.31 -8.82 17.22
C ALA A 64 -0.29 -7.77 18.33
N ASP A 65 0.04 -8.20 19.56
CA ASP A 65 0.14 -7.31 20.73
C ASP A 65 1.11 -6.13 20.55
N ASP A 66 2.09 -6.26 19.65
CA ASP A 66 3.04 -5.20 19.28
C ASP A 66 2.50 -4.22 18.21
N GLY A 67 1.25 -4.38 17.79
CA GLY A 67 0.57 -3.56 16.79
C GLY A 67 0.98 -3.87 15.34
N THR A 68 1.72 -4.95 15.10
CA THR A 68 2.23 -5.29 13.76
C THR A 68 1.55 -6.53 13.18
N VAL A 69 1.45 -6.59 11.85
CA VAL A 69 0.93 -7.74 11.11
C VAL A 69 1.95 -8.21 10.07
N ALA A 70 2.01 -9.52 9.81
CA ALA A 70 2.84 -10.04 8.73
C ALA A 70 2.21 -9.72 7.37
N LEU A 71 3.03 -9.24 6.41
CA LEU A 71 2.55 -8.90 5.06
C LEU A 71 1.85 -10.09 4.38
N GLN A 72 2.28 -11.32 4.67
CA GLN A 72 1.66 -12.52 4.11
C GLN A 72 0.20 -12.69 4.54
N VAL A 73 -0.17 -12.26 5.75
CA VAL A 73 -1.57 -12.28 6.22
C VAL A 73 -2.42 -11.36 5.34
N ILE A 74 -1.91 -10.16 5.04
CA ILE A 74 -2.58 -9.20 4.15
C ILE A 74 -2.72 -9.76 2.73
N VAL A 75 -1.69 -10.41 2.19
CA VAL A 75 -1.77 -11.06 0.87
C VAL A 75 -2.86 -12.15 0.86
N ASN A 76 -2.92 -12.96 1.91
CA ASN A 76 -3.91 -14.03 2.02
C ASN A 76 -5.33 -13.45 2.12
N GLU A 77 -5.55 -12.43 2.94
CA GLU A 77 -6.85 -11.76 3.07
C GLU A 77 -7.30 -11.11 1.77
N ALA A 78 -6.42 -10.42 1.05
CA ALA A 78 -6.73 -9.87 -0.26
C ALA A 78 -7.06 -10.96 -1.28
N GLN A 79 -6.33 -12.07 -1.27
CA GLN A 79 -6.62 -13.20 -2.15
C GLN A 79 -7.99 -13.83 -1.84
N THR A 80 -8.35 -13.96 -0.56
CA THR A 80 -9.64 -14.49 -0.12
C THR A 80 -10.80 -13.56 -0.49
N ARG A 81 -10.66 -12.25 -0.26
CA ARG A 81 -11.74 -11.28 -0.44
C ARG A 81 -11.91 -10.82 -1.89
N LEU A 82 -10.80 -10.63 -2.61
CA LEU A 82 -10.79 -9.99 -3.92
C LEU A 82 -10.37 -10.93 -5.05
N GLY A 83 -9.98 -12.16 -4.76
CA GLY A 83 -9.49 -13.13 -5.77
C GLY A 83 -10.45 -13.44 -6.91
N SER A 84 -11.76 -13.36 -6.66
CA SER A 84 -12.82 -13.54 -7.66
C SER A 84 -13.54 -12.24 -8.01
N HIS A 85 -13.08 -11.10 -7.47
CA HIS A 85 -13.75 -9.82 -7.68
C HIS A 85 -13.58 -9.36 -9.14
N PRO A 86 -14.63 -8.84 -9.81
CA PRO A 86 -14.57 -8.45 -11.23
C PRO A 86 -13.47 -7.42 -11.55
N ALA A 87 -13.14 -6.54 -10.60
CA ALA A 87 -12.04 -5.58 -10.74
C ALA A 87 -10.65 -6.24 -10.87
N PHE A 88 -10.51 -7.52 -10.53
CA PHE A 88 -9.26 -8.27 -10.62
C PHE A 88 -9.44 -9.55 -11.45
N PRO A 89 -9.59 -9.45 -12.79
CA PRO A 89 -9.97 -10.59 -13.64
C PRO A 89 -8.95 -11.74 -13.64
N ALA A 90 -7.67 -11.45 -13.40
CA ALA A 90 -6.64 -12.48 -13.27
C ALA A 90 -6.58 -13.11 -11.87
N GLY A 91 -7.25 -12.52 -10.88
CA GLY A 91 -7.39 -13.04 -9.52
C GLY A 91 -6.10 -13.19 -8.72
N ARG A 92 -4.96 -12.64 -9.17
CA ARG A 92 -3.66 -12.73 -8.48
C ARG A 92 -3.33 -11.43 -7.76
N LEU A 93 -3.47 -11.42 -6.43
CA LEU A 93 -3.44 -10.17 -5.65
C LEU A 93 -2.08 -9.85 -5.00
N SER A 94 -1.12 -10.78 -4.99
CA SER A 94 0.16 -10.59 -4.29
C SER A 94 0.92 -9.32 -4.71
N ASN A 95 1.05 -9.06 -6.02
CA ASN A 95 1.72 -7.85 -6.50
C ASN A 95 0.90 -6.59 -6.25
N TYR A 96 -0.43 -6.66 -6.41
CA TYR A 96 -1.32 -5.55 -6.08
C TYR A 96 -1.16 -5.12 -4.62
N VAL A 97 -1.21 -6.08 -3.68
CA VAL A 97 -0.99 -5.81 -2.26
C VAL A 97 0.40 -5.22 -2.01
N ARG A 98 1.46 -5.80 -2.60
CA ARG A 98 2.83 -5.31 -2.36
C ARG A 98 3.02 -3.87 -2.84
N TYR A 99 2.51 -3.53 -4.02
CA TYR A 99 2.64 -2.19 -4.57
C TYR A 99 1.76 -1.19 -3.85
N THR A 100 0.49 -1.52 -3.57
CA THR A 100 -0.39 -0.64 -2.78
C THR A 100 0.18 -0.44 -1.38
N LYS A 101 0.74 -1.47 -0.75
CA LYS A 101 1.39 -1.31 0.55
C LYS A 101 2.57 -0.32 0.48
N VAL A 102 3.41 -0.40 -0.55
CA VAL A 102 4.53 0.53 -0.74
C VAL A 102 4.05 1.97 -1.02
N ASP A 103 2.94 2.13 -1.74
CA ASP A 103 2.27 3.42 -1.89
C ASP A 103 1.75 3.96 -0.55
N LEU A 104 1.12 3.12 0.27
CA LEU A 104 0.66 3.49 1.61
C LEU A 104 1.82 3.84 2.56
N GLU A 105 2.98 3.21 2.40
CA GLU A 105 4.23 3.63 3.07
C GLU A 105 4.63 5.05 2.66
N ALA A 106 4.66 5.32 1.35
CA ALA A 106 5.01 6.63 0.82
C ALA A 106 4.01 7.73 1.24
N ARG A 107 2.73 7.38 1.38
CA ARG A 107 1.65 8.27 1.85
C ARG A 107 1.61 8.41 3.37
N GLY A 108 2.46 7.70 4.11
CA GLY A 108 2.52 7.76 5.57
C GLY A 108 1.37 7.07 6.30
N LEU A 109 0.61 6.20 5.63
CA LEU A 109 -0.53 5.48 6.22
C LEU A 109 -0.13 4.14 6.86
N VAL A 110 0.94 3.53 6.34
CA VAL A 110 1.49 2.26 6.81
C VAL A 110 2.98 2.41 7.03
N GLU A 111 3.52 1.79 8.08
CA GLU A 111 4.96 1.74 8.33
C GLU A 111 5.46 0.31 8.16
N ARG A 112 6.57 0.16 7.42
CA ARG A 112 7.32 -1.09 7.33
C ARG A 112 8.18 -1.28 8.57
N ILE A 113 8.15 -2.48 9.15
CA ILE A 113 9.09 -2.85 10.21
C ILE A 113 10.42 -3.31 9.60
N PRO A 114 11.54 -2.60 9.83
CA PRO A 114 12.82 -2.95 9.25
C PRO A 114 13.36 -4.26 9.85
N ARG A 115 14.19 -4.98 9.08
CA ARG A 115 14.89 -6.22 9.50
C ARG A 115 13.98 -7.32 10.07
N SER A 116 12.73 -7.39 9.63
CA SER A 116 11.79 -8.45 10.00
C SER A 116 11.68 -9.53 8.92
N SER A 117 11.68 -10.81 9.33
CA SER A 117 11.42 -11.97 8.47
C SER A 117 10.44 -12.91 9.18
N PRO A 118 9.23 -13.15 8.63
CA PRO A 118 8.68 -12.54 7.41
C PRO A 118 8.49 -11.02 7.56
N GLN A 119 8.35 -10.29 6.44
CA GLN A 119 8.14 -8.83 6.47
C GLN A 119 6.89 -8.48 7.26
N ARG A 120 6.99 -7.50 8.17
CA ARG A 120 5.89 -6.98 8.98
C ARG A 120 5.63 -5.50 8.71
N VAL A 121 4.40 -5.09 8.95
CA VAL A 121 3.92 -3.71 8.79
C VAL A 121 3.01 -3.32 9.96
N ARG A 122 2.80 -2.03 10.17
CA ARG A 122 1.81 -1.49 11.11
C ARG A 122 1.13 -0.25 10.53
N ARG A 123 0.01 0.16 11.11
CA ARG A 123 -0.65 1.42 10.77
C ARG A 123 0.08 2.59 11.41
N THR A 124 0.20 3.71 10.70
CA THR A 124 0.71 4.96 11.30
C THR A 124 -0.37 5.58 12.21
N PRO A 125 -0.01 6.14 13.38
CA PRO A 125 -0.96 6.92 14.18
C PRO A 125 -1.52 8.09 13.37
N ALA A 126 -2.83 8.34 13.50
CA ALA A 126 -3.49 9.52 12.96
C ALA A 126 -3.04 10.81 13.66
#